data_AF-A0A5B2VHK8-F1
#
_entry.id   AF-A0A5B2VHK8-F1
#
_cell.length_a   1.000
_cell.length_b   1.000
_cell.length_c   1.000
_cell.angle_alpha   90.00
_cell.angle_beta   90.00
_cell.angle_gamma   90.00
#
_symmetry.space_group_name_H-M   'P 1'
#
loop_
_entity.id
_entity.type
_entity.pdbx_description
1 polymer ?
#
loop_
_entity_poly.entity_id
_entity_poly.type
_entity_poly.pdbx_seq_one_letter_code
_entity_poly.pdbx_strand_id
1 'polypeptide(L)'
;MFHEPIVPLSTTSIERAEKSLQRMLEWIGRHDLRSGATMGITVAMLGALSAATPPISKWTASFTVALVLTGLGFAIVVGEIIHGLFPRMRNDRPSMFFFGSIAAMPQEEYRRRFSALTDEDYLQDVLGQVYLNARILRSKFRSLRRAIMALMFTVPAWACALSLGRSLS
;
A
#
# COMPACT_ATOMS: atom_id res chain seq x y z
N MET A 1 39.76 -2.05 28.41
CA MET A 1 38.41 -1.43 28.30
C MET A 1 38.56 -0.25 27.37
N PHE A 2 38.38 -0.47 26.06
CA PHE A 2 38.52 0.60 25.07
C PHE A 2 37.27 1.46 25.15
N HIS A 3 37.41 2.69 25.66
CA HIS A 3 36.43 3.73 25.44
C HIS A 3 36.41 4.00 23.94
N GLU A 4 35.38 3.54 23.23
CA GLU A 4 35.10 4.07 21.90
C GLU A 4 34.90 5.58 22.05
N PRO A 5 35.61 6.41 21.27
CA PRO A 5 35.36 7.83 21.28
C PRO A 5 33.93 8.06 20.83
N ILE A 6 33.17 8.82 21.61
CA ILE A 6 31.86 9.34 21.22
C ILE A 6 32.12 10.23 20.01
N VAL A 7 31.97 9.68 18.81
CA VAL A 7 32.05 10.43 17.56
C VAL A 7 30.92 11.44 17.64
N PRO A 8 31.19 12.76 17.61
CA PRO A 8 30.13 13.75 17.63
C PRO A 8 29.20 13.45 16.45
N LEU A 9 27.89 13.43 16.70
CA LEU A 9 26.89 13.27 15.65
C LEU A 9 27.15 14.31 14.56
N SER A 10 27.75 13.89 13.45
CA SER A 10 27.96 14.79 12.33
C SER A 10 26.60 15.05 11.67
N THR A 11 26.37 16.28 11.21
CA THR A 11 25.21 16.67 10.38
C THR A 11 24.96 15.68 9.23
N THR A 12 26.03 15.05 8.74
CA THR A 12 26.01 13.96 7.75
C THR A 12 25.18 12.74 8.16
N SER A 13 25.18 12.35 9.44
CA SER A 13 24.41 11.19 9.93
C SER A 13 22.91 11.46 9.90
N ILE A 14 22.51 12.66 10.32
CA ILE A 14 21.13 13.14 10.25
C ILE A 14 20.67 13.19 8.78
N GLU A 15 21.46 13.82 7.91
CA GLU A 15 21.14 13.93 6.48
C GLU A 15 20.97 12.55 5.81
N ARG A 16 21.81 11.57 6.18
CA ARG A 16 21.69 10.18 5.68
C ARG A 16 20.41 9.50 6.17
N ALA A 17 20.01 9.75 7.41
CA ALA A 17 18.78 9.21 7.99
C ALA A 17 17.55 9.82 7.32
N GLU A 18 17.51 11.15 7.15
CA GLU A 18 16.46 11.87 6.43
C GLU A 18 16.32 11.40 4.99
N LYS A 19 17.43 11.29 4.25
CA LYS A 19 17.44 10.72 2.88
C LYS A 19 16.91 9.29 2.84
N SER A 20 17.16 8.50 3.88
CA SER A 20 16.62 7.14 3.97
C SER A 20 15.12 7.15 4.23
N LEU A 21 14.63 8.05 5.09
CA LEU A 21 13.20 8.25 5.34
C LEU A 21 12.48 8.71 4.06
N GLN A 22 13.03 9.71 3.37
CA GLN A 22 12.50 10.21 2.10
C GLN A 22 12.37 9.07 1.07
N ARG A 23 13.39 8.22 0.92
CA ARG A 23 13.30 7.04 0.05
C ARG A 23 12.14 6.12 0.43
N MET A 24 11.91 5.88 1.72
CA MET A 24 10.75 5.06 2.15
C MET A 24 9.43 5.71 1.75
N LEU A 25 9.28 7.01 1.97
CA LEU A 25 8.08 7.78 1.59
C LEU A 25 7.84 7.76 0.07
N GLU A 26 8.90 7.93 -0.73
CA GLU A 26 8.82 7.81 -2.19
C GLU A 26 8.37 6.41 -2.64
N TRP A 27 8.89 5.36 -2.00
CA TRP A 27 8.46 3.99 -2.29
C TRP A 27 7.00 3.72 -1.90
N ILE A 28 6.49 4.35 -0.83
CA ILE A 28 5.06 4.31 -0.49
C ILE A 28 4.26 4.96 -1.62
N GLY A 29 4.65 6.15 -2.09
CA GLY A 29 3.99 6.82 -3.22
C GLY A 29 3.98 5.96 -4.49
N ARG A 30 5.10 5.32 -4.84
CA ARG A 30 5.18 4.40 -5.99
C ARG A 30 4.27 3.17 -5.82
N HIS A 31 4.17 2.63 -4.61
CA HIS A 31 3.25 1.54 -4.31
C HIS A 31 1.80 1.98 -4.53
N ASP A 32 1.41 3.14 -4.00
CA ASP A 32 0.03 3.62 -4.08
C ASP A 32 -0.37 3.95 -5.53
N LEU A 33 0.56 4.49 -6.33
CA LEU A 33 0.38 4.66 -7.78
C LEU A 33 0.12 3.32 -8.50
N ARG A 34 0.94 2.29 -8.23
CA ARG A 34 0.77 0.96 -8.84
C ARG A 34 -0.54 0.31 -8.40
N SER A 35 -0.91 0.46 -7.14
CA SER A 35 -2.17 -0.04 -6.60
C SER A 35 -3.37 0.62 -7.29
N GLY A 36 -3.32 1.95 -7.49
CA GLY A 36 -4.32 2.69 -8.25
C GLY A 36 -4.42 2.22 -9.70
N ALA A 37 -3.29 2.00 -10.37
CA ALA A 37 -3.27 1.45 -11.73
C ALA A 37 -3.90 0.04 -11.80
N THR A 38 -3.56 -0.86 -10.87
CA THR A 38 -4.17 -2.20 -10.80
C THR A 38 -5.68 -2.13 -10.55
N MET A 39 -6.14 -1.23 -9.68
CA MET A 39 -7.57 -1.00 -9.45
C MET A 39 -8.25 -0.48 -10.71
N GLY A 40 -7.65 0.49 -11.42
CA GLY A 40 -8.17 1.03 -12.68
C GLY A 40 -8.33 -0.04 -13.76
N ILE A 41 -7.35 -0.91 -13.93
CA ILE A 41 -7.44 -2.07 -14.84
C ILE A 41 -8.59 -3.00 -14.44
N THR A 42 -8.72 -3.30 -13.15
CA THR A 42 -9.78 -4.18 -12.63
C THR A 42 -11.17 -3.61 -12.89
N VAL A 43 -11.37 -2.31 -12.65
CA VAL A 43 -12.64 -1.61 -12.91
C VAL A 43 -12.95 -1.58 -14.42
N ALA A 44 -11.95 -1.32 -15.26
CA ALA A 44 -12.14 -1.33 -16.72
C ALA A 44 -12.54 -2.72 -17.24
N MET A 45 -11.89 -3.78 -16.75
CA MET A 45 -12.24 -5.16 -17.09
C MET A 45 -13.66 -5.52 -16.65
N LEU A 46 -14.06 -5.09 -15.44
CA LEU A 46 -15.42 -5.29 -14.95
C LEU A 46 -16.45 -4.57 -15.82
N GLY A 47 -16.18 -3.32 -16.22
CA GLY A 47 -17.04 -2.56 -17.15
C GLY A 47 -17.19 -3.25 -18.51
N ALA A 48 -16.08 -3.73 -19.09
CA ALA A 48 -16.10 -4.46 -20.35
C ALA A 48 -16.90 -5.77 -20.27
N LEU A 49 -16.78 -6.52 -19.16
CA LEU A 49 -17.57 -7.74 -18.95
C LEU A 49 -19.06 -7.44 -18.77
N SER A 50 -19.39 -6.39 -18.01
CA SER A 50 -20.77 -5.92 -17.82
C SER A 50 -21.43 -5.59 -19.16
N ALA A 51 -20.73 -4.85 -20.02
CA ALA A 51 -21.23 -4.49 -21.35
C ALA A 51 -21.41 -5.70 -22.30
N ALA A 52 -20.67 -6.78 -22.09
CA ALA A 52 -20.74 -8.00 -22.89
C ALA A 52 -21.63 -9.09 -22.27
N THR A 53 -22.31 -8.81 -21.16
CA THR A 53 -23.14 -9.78 -20.46
C THR A 53 -24.48 -9.95 -21.19
N PRO A 54 -24.85 -11.16 -21.63
CA PRO A 54 -26.10 -11.42 -22.32
C PRO A 54 -27.30 -11.37 -21.34
N PRO A 55 -28.54 -11.27 -21.86
CA PRO A 55 -29.74 -11.37 -21.03
C PRO A 55 -29.75 -12.67 -20.21
N ILE A 56 -30.29 -12.61 -18.99
CA ILE A 56 -30.30 -13.73 -18.03
C ILE A 56 -30.92 -15.01 -18.63
N SER A 57 -31.90 -14.87 -19.53
CA SER A 57 -32.55 -15.99 -20.21
C SER A 57 -31.62 -16.83 -21.09
N LYS A 58 -30.46 -16.28 -21.49
CA LYS A 58 -29.46 -16.94 -22.35
C LYS A 58 -28.28 -17.49 -21.56
N TRP A 59 -28.29 -17.39 -20.23
CA TRP A 59 -27.16 -17.84 -19.42
C TRP A 59 -27.02 -19.35 -19.46
N THR A 60 -25.82 -19.79 -19.81
CA THR A 60 -25.42 -21.20 -19.75
C THR A 60 -24.69 -21.49 -18.44
N ALA A 61 -24.60 -22.76 -18.05
CA ALA A 61 -23.83 -23.18 -16.89
C ALA A 61 -22.34 -22.78 -17.01
N SER A 62 -21.75 -22.91 -18.21
CA SER A 62 -20.36 -22.54 -18.46
C SER A 62 -20.11 -21.03 -18.34
N PHE A 63 -21.02 -20.21 -18.86
CA PHE A 63 -20.95 -18.75 -18.69
C PHE A 63 -21.07 -18.36 -17.22
N THR A 64 -22.02 -18.97 -16.50
CA THR A 64 -22.24 -18.70 -15.07
C THR A 64 -21.01 -19.06 -14.24
N VAL A 65 -20.40 -20.22 -14.47
CA VAL A 65 -19.17 -20.63 -13.77
C VAL A 65 -18.01 -19.67 -14.08
N ALA A 66 -17.82 -19.30 -15.35
CA ALA A 66 -16.78 -18.35 -15.74
C ALA A 66 -16.98 -16.98 -15.05
N LEU A 67 -18.22 -16.48 -15.03
CA LEU A 67 -18.58 -15.22 -14.38
C LEU A 67 -18.32 -15.24 -12.87
N VAL A 68 -18.68 -16.34 -12.19
CA VAL A 68 -18.42 -16.51 -10.75
C VAL A 68 -16.91 -16.54 -10.45
N LEU A 69 -16.13 -17.29 -11.24
CA LEU A 69 -14.67 -17.34 -11.08
C LEU A 69 -14.03 -15.96 -11.28
N THR A 70 -14.49 -15.21 -12.28
CA THR A 70 -14.05 -13.83 -12.52
C THR A 70 -14.41 -12.92 -11.34
N GLY A 71 -15.65 -13.00 -10.84
CA GLY A 71 -16.12 -12.20 -9.71
C GLY A 71 -15.32 -12.45 -8.45
N LEU A 72 -15.06 -13.73 -8.11
CA LEU A 72 -14.22 -14.10 -6.97
C LEU A 72 -12.78 -13.58 -7.13
N GLY A 73 -12.22 -13.72 -8.34
CA GLY A 73 -10.89 -13.21 -8.66
C GLY A 73 -10.78 -11.70 -8.44
N PHE A 74 -11.71 -10.92 -8.98
CA PHE A 74 -11.73 -9.47 -8.76
C PHE A 74 -11.96 -9.09 -7.30
N ALA A 75 -12.82 -9.81 -6.58
CA ALA A 75 -13.01 -9.57 -5.15
C ALA A 75 -11.70 -9.74 -4.36
N ILE A 76 -10.89 -10.76 -4.68
CA ILE A 76 -9.56 -10.96 -4.08
C ILE A 76 -8.63 -9.80 -4.45
N VAL A 77 -8.57 -9.40 -5.72
CA VAL A 77 -7.73 -8.27 -6.16
C VAL A 77 -8.07 -7.00 -5.39
N VAL A 78 -9.35 -6.64 -5.34
CA VAL A 78 -9.81 -5.43 -4.64
C VAL A 78 -9.55 -5.53 -3.13
N GLY A 79 -9.84 -6.68 -2.51
CA GLY A 79 -9.57 -6.91 -1.10
C GLY A 79 -8.10 -6.74 -0.74
N GLU A 80 -7.19 -7.27 -1.56
CA GLU A 80 -5.74 -7.15 -1.37
C GLU A 80 -5.23 -5.72 -1.58
N ILE A 81 -5.79 -4.97 -2.52
CA ILE A 81 -5.46 -3.54 -2.69
C ILE A 81 -5.90 -2.74 -1.47
N ILE A 82 -7.14 -2.93 -1.00
CA ILE A 82 -7.67 -2.22 0.17
C ILE A 82 -6.83 -2.55 1.41
N HIS A 83 -6.47 -3.82 1.61
CA HIS A 83 -5.60 -4.23 2.71
C HIS A 83 -4.22 -3.55 2.65
N GLY A 84 -3.66 -3.36 1.45
CA GLY A 84 -2.41 -2.64 1.26
C GLY A 84 -2.53 -1.12 1.46
N LEU A 85 -3.69 -0.52 1.20
CA LEU A 85 -3.90 0.91 1.41
C LEU A 85 -3.97 1.27 2.90
N PHE A 86 -4.57 0.39 3.72
CA PHE A 86 -4.79 0.62 5.15
C PHE A 86 -4.01 -0.39 6.01
N PRO A 87 -2.67 -0.32 6.07
CA PRO A 87 -1.89 -1.21 6.90
C PRO A 87 -2.20 -0.97 8.38
N ARG A 88 -2.68 -2.01 9.07
CA ARG A 88 -2.92 -1.98 10.52
C ARG A 88 -1.60 -2.13 11.26
N MET A 89 -0.82 -1.06 11.31
CA MET A 89 0.42 -0.98 12.07
C MET A 89 0.18 -0.03 13.25
N ARG A 90 0.23 -0.57 14.46
CA ARG A 90 0.23 0.26 15.67
C ARG A 90 1.60 0.94 15.76
N ASN A 91 1.60 2.25 15.95
CA ASN A 91 2.81 2.96 16.34
C ASN A 91 2.82 3.05 17.86
N ASP A 92 3.78 2.38 18.47
CA ASP A 92 3.86 2.24 19.93
C ASP A 92 4.64 3.40 20.55
N ARG A 93 5.28 4.26 19.73
CA ARG A 93 6.08 5.41 20.18
C ARG A 93 5.65 6.70 19.47
N PRO A 94 5.27 7.75 20.21
CA PRO A 94 5.00 9.05 19.62
C PRO A 94 6.28 9.62 19.00
N SER A 95 6.13 10.22 17.83
CA SER A 95 7.22 10.81 17.03
C SER A 95 6.92 12.27 16.74
N MET A 96 7.94 13.11 16.79
CA MET A 96 7.85 14.53 16.45
C MET A 96 7.75 14.79 14.95
N PHE A 97 7.95 13.76 14.12
CA PHE A 97 7.92 13.86 12.65
C PHE A 97 6.79 13.05 12.01
N PHE A 98 6.07 12.23 12.79
CA PHE A 98 4.89 11.51 12.30
C PHE A 98 3.63 12.37 12.43
N PHE A 99 2.99 12.69 11.30
CA PHE A 99 1.79 13.54 11.25
C PHE A 99 0.69 13.11 12.22
N GLY A 100 0.47 11.80 12.41
CA GLY A 100 -0.56 11.30 13.33
C GLY A 100 -0.23 11.55 14.81
N SER A 101 1.06 11.52 15.18
CA SER A 101 1.50 11.90 16.53
C SER A 101 1.37 13.41 16.74
N ILE A 102 1.79 14.20 15.75
CA ILE A 102 1.73 15.67 15.79
C ILE A 102 0.28 16.14 15.94
N ALA A 103 -0.62 15.60 15.12
CA ALA A 103 -2.05 15.94 15.15
C ALA A 103 -2.76 15.55 16.45
N ALA A 104 -2.20 14.60 17.22
CA ALA A 104 -2.72 14.19 18.51
C ALA A 104 -2.23 15.04 19.69
N MET A 105 -1.26 15.94 19.46
CA MET A 105 -0.70 16.82 20.51
C MET A 105 -1.28 18.24 20.42
N PRO A 106 -1.50 18.94 21.54
CA PRO A 106 -1.76 20.38 21.54
C PRO A 106 -0.62 21.14 20.87
N GLN A 107 -0.94 22.17 20.10
CA GLN A 107 0.06 22.96 19.35
C GLN A 107 1.20 23.48 20.25
N GLU A 108 0.87 23.98 21.44
CA GLU A 108 1.87 24.51 22.37
C GLU A 108 2.79 23.41 22.92
N GLU A 109 2.25 22.22 23.18
CA GLU A 109 3.04 21.07 23.60
C GLU A 109 4.01 20.66 22.49
N TYR A 110 3.52 20.56 21.25
CA TYR A 110 4.35 20.23 20.10
C TYR A 110 5.49 21.24 19.94
N ARG A 111 5.19 22.55 19.97
CA ARG A 111 6.20 23.60 19.87
C ARG A 111 7.26 23.47 20.95
N ARG A 112 6.85 23.33 22.21
CA ARG A 112 7.77 23.19 23.35
C ARG A 112 8.66 21.96 23.21
N ARG A 113 8.10 20.81 22.85
CA ARG A 113 8.85 19.55 22.71
C ARG A 113 9.79 19.58 21.51
N PHE A 114 9.34 20.13 20.38
CA PHE A 114 10.16 20.27 19.18
C PHE A 114 11.35 21.20 19.41
N SER A 115 11.15 22.34 20.06
CA SER A 115 12.24 23.28 20.39
C SER A 115 13.24 22.74 21.42
N ALA A 116 12.89 21.67 22.14
CA ALA A 116 13.74 21.03 23.13
C ALA A 116 14.47 19.78 22.59
N LEU A 117 14.29 19.42 21.31
CA LEU A 117 14.96 18.27 20.70
C LEU A 117 16.47 18.49 20.62
N THR A 118 17.24 17.50 21.06
CA THR A 118 18.67 17.42 20.75
C THR A 118 18.89 16.78 19.39
N ASP A 119 20.07 16.95 18.80
CA ASP A 119 20.45 16.29 17.54
C ASP A 119 20.38 14.75 17.65
N GLU A 120 20.65 14.19 18.83
CA GLU A 120 20.51 12.75 19.09
C GLU A 120 19.04 12.34 19.13
N ASP A 121 18.18 13.08 19.82
CA ASP A 121 16.74 12.81 19.82
C ASP A 121 16.16 12.88 18.41
N TYR A 122 16.59 13.87 17.63
CA TYR A 122 16.21 14.03 16.23
C TYR A 122 16.60 12.80 15.41
N LEU A 123 17.87 12.40 15.46
CA LEU A 123 18.39 11.27 14.71
C LEU A 123 17.66 9.97 15.08
N GLN A 124 17.45 9.71 16.38
CA GLN A 124 16.77 8.52 16.86
C GLN A 124 15.32 8.46 16.38
N ASP A 125 14.60 9.59 16.39
CA ASP A 125 13.22 9.64 15.89
C ASP A 125 13.16 9.39 14.37
N VAL A 126 14.04 10.02 13.59
CA VAL A 126 14.12 9.78 12.14
C VAL A 126 14.45 8.32 11.82
N LEU A 127 15.42 7.71 12.51
CA LEU A 127 15.74 6.29 12.36
C LEU A 127 14.56 5.38 12.74
N GLY A 128 13.82 5.74 13.80
CA GLY A 128 12.57 5.09 14.17
C GLY A 128 11.54 5.15 13.05
N GLN A 129 11.37 6.32 12.43
CA GLN A 129 10.48 6.51 11.28
C GLN A 129 10.95 5.69 10.07
N VAL A 130 12.26 5.59 9.79
CA VAL A 130 12.79 4.72 8.72
C VAL A 130 12.38 3.28 8.96
N TYR A 131 12.58 2.76 10.17
CA TYR A 131 12.22 1.38 10.52
C TYR A 131 10.71 1.12 10.39
N LEU A 132 9.88 2.02 10.93
CA LEU A 132 8.43 1.90 10.86
C LEU A 132 7.92 1.94 9.41
N ASN A 133 8.39 2.92 8.61
CA ASN A 133 8.02 3.04 7.20
C ASN A 133 8.51 1.85 6.37
N ALA A 134 9.68 1.28 6.65
CA ALA A 134 10.15 0.06 5.99
C ALA A 134 9.22 -1.15 6.27
N ARG A 135 8.73 -1.29 7.51
CA ARG A 135 7.73 -2.33 7.86
C ARG A 135 6.39 -2.10 7.16
N ILE A 136 5.91 -0.84 7.10
CA ILE A 136 4.70 -0.46 6.37
C ILE A 136 4.86 -0.86 4.90
N LEU A 137 5.99 -0.48 4.30
CA LEU A 137 6.30 -0.74 2.91
C LEU A 137 6.33 -2.24 2.59
N ARG A 138 6.96 -3.04 3.46
CA ARG A 138 6.96 -4.51 3.33
C ARG A 138 5.55 -5.08 3.29
N SER A 139 4.66 -4.61 4.17
CA SER A 139 3.27 -5.05 4.22
C SER A 139 2.51 -4.66 2.94
N LYS A 140 2.62 -3.38 2.55
CA LYS A 140 2.05 -2.81 1.33
C LYS A 140 2.41 -3.64 0.09
N PHE A 141 3.71 -3.82 -0.18
CA PHE A 141 4.18 -4.58 -1.33
C PHE A 141 3.78 -6.06 -1.31
N ARG A 142 3.64 -6.68 -0.14
CA ARG A 142 3.14 -8.06 -0.05
C ARG A 142 1.68 -8.14 -0.51
N SER A 143 0.86 -7.17 -0.09
CA SER A 143 -0.53 -7.04 -0.54
C SER A 143 -0.63 -6.82 -2.04
N LEU A 144 0.13 -5.86 -2.57
CA LEU A 144 0.16 -5.57 -4.00
C LEU A 144 0.62 -6.80 -4.82
N ARG A 145 1.61 -7.55 -4.35
CA ARG A 145 2.03 -8.80 -5.01
C ARG A 145 0.89 -9.81 -5.06
N ARG A 146 0.14 -10.00 -3.97
CA ARG A 146 -1.02 -10.91 -3.95
C ARG A 146 -2.12 -10.43 -4.91
N ALA A 147 -2.42 -9.13 -4.93
CA ALA A 147 -3.37 -8.55 -5.86
C ALA A 147 -2.97 -8.79 -7.33
N ILE A 148 -1.71 -8.53 -7.69
CA ILE A 148 -1.22 -8.77 -9.05
C ILE A 148 -1.30 -10.25 -9.42
N MET A 149 -0.90 -11.15 -8.51
CA MET A 149 -1.00 -12.60 -8.77
C MET A 149 -2.45 -13.05 -8.96
N ALA A 150 -3.37 -12.58 -8.11
CA ALA A 150 -4.79 -12.85 -8.25
C ALA A 150 -5.34 -12.34 -9.60
N LEU A 151 -4.94 -11.14 -10.02
CA LEU A 151 -5.34 -10.57 -11.31
C LEU A 151 -4.85 -11.45 -12.47
N MET A 152 -3.58 -11.91 -12.44
CA MET A 152 -3.06 -12.81 -13.48
C MET A 152 -3.90 -14.09 -13.64
N PHE A 153 -4.34 -14.70 -12.53
CA PHE A 153 -5.22 -15.87 -12.58
C PHE A 153 -6.67 -15.54 -12.95
N THR A 154 -7.10 -14.30 -12.69
CA THR A 154 -8.45 -13.84 -13.03
C THR A 154 -8.61 -13.54 -14.52
N VAL A 155 -7.56 -13.06 -15.18
CA VAL A 155 -7.58 -12.68 -16.62
C VAL A 155 -8.09 -13.81 -17.54
N PRO A 156 -7.62 -15.07 -17.43
CA PRO A 156 -8.15 -16.16 -18.25
C PRO A 156 -9.64 -16.42 -18.03
N ALA A 157 -10.09 -16.50 -16.77
CA ALA A 157 -11.50 -16.68 -16.45
C ALA A 157 -12.35 -15.53 -17.01
N TRP A 158 -11.87 -14.29 -16.86
CA TRP A 158 -12.50 -13.10 -17.42
C TRP A 158 -12.58 -13.15 -18.96
N ALA A 159 -11.51 -13.56 -19.63
CA ALA A 159 -11.50 -13.68 -21.08
C ALA A 159 -12.48 -14.74 -21.58
N CYS A 160 -12.58 -15.88 -20.88
CA CYS A 160 -13.59 -16.91 -21.14
C CYS A 160 -15.01 -16.40 -20.90
N ALA A 161 -15.25 -15.67 -19.81
CA ALA A 161 -16.56 -15.09 -19.54
C ALA A 161 -16.95 -14.07 -20.63
N LEU A 162 -16.00 -13.24 -21.06
CA LEU A 162 -16.21 -12.25 -22.11
C LEU A 162 -16.50 -12.90 -23.47
N SER A 163 -15.78 -13.96 -23.85
CA SER A 163 -15.99 -14.64 -25.13
C SER A 163 -17.32 -15.38 -25.17
N LEU A 164 -17.69 -16.07 -24.09
CA LEU A 164 -18.98 -16.73 -23.94
C LEU A 164 -20.14 -15.72 -23.90
N GLY A 165 -19.97 -14.59 -23.22
CA GLY A 165 -20.98 -13.54 -23.18
C GLY A 165 -21.29 -12.98 -24.57
N ARG A 166 -20.25 -12.76 -25.38
CA ARG A 166 -20.40 -12.31 -26.78
C ARG A 166 -21.03 -13.36 -27.69
N SER A 167 -20.73 -14.64 -27.53
CA SER A 167 -21.33 -15.69 -28.36
C SER A 167 -22.80 -15.94 -28.03
N LEU A 168 -23.23 -15.60 -26.81
CA LEU A 168 -24.61 -15.73 -26.34
C LEU A 168 -25.45 -14.47 -26.57
N SER A 169 -24.83 -13.30 -26.82
CA SER A 169 -25.52 -12.03 -27.06
C SER A 169 -26.29 -12.06 -28.38
#